data_AF-A0A960MS38-F1
#
_entry.id   AF-A0A960MS38-F1
#
_cell.length_a   1.000
_cell.length_b   1.000
_cell.length_c   1.000
_cell.angle_alpha   90.00
_cell.angle_beta   90.00
_cell.angle_gamma   90.00
#
_symmetry.space_group_name_H-M   'P 1'
#
loop_
_entity.id
_entity.type
_entity.pdbx_description
1 polymer ?
#
loop_
_entity_poly.entity_id
_entity_poly.type
_entity_poly.pdbx_seq_one_letter_code
_entity_poly.pdbx_strand_id
1 'polypeptide(L)'
;MCFSFPRWTASLATLVFLAQHSSAQEEKTPPAAPPDPVVEPAEPVSEEEDWLENYYLHPSPDQFVKRVREFSEDGTLANEGARPALIGFLSQVIRQNREKIAEWHGALRGLPPEEMQIVHTAMLHARISEADDILKEGIGEEEFKKAEEETPKILEMKLAQPHAIDILWGYFYATGSEAAIRRIVSCFIYEDAPENPEFAKVPEGYKPFYAELPEAAAWTLVSNATRHPKVMSILLDLDKKEDALSPTERRLLREKVFAEIAAEATEERGQ
;
A
#
# COMPACT_ATOMS: atom_id res chain seq x y z
N MET A 1 -7.91 -3.94 16.11
CA MET A 1 -7.98 -5.35 15.65
C MET A 1 -7.88 -5.30 14.13
N CYS A 2 -6.68 -5.49 13.57
CA CYS A 2 -6.47 -5.53 12.12
C CYS A 2 -6.02 -6.95 11.76
N PHE A 3 -6.75 -7.55 10.82
CA PHE A 3 -6.69 -8.97 10.51
C PHE A 3 -5.61 -9.25 9.46
N SER A 4 -4.81 -10.28 9.74
CA SER A 4 -4.02 -11.02 8.77
C SER A 4 -4.94 -11.76 7.80
N PHE A 5 -4.69 -11.65 6.49
CA PHE A 5 -5.30 -12.54 5.50
C PHE A 5 -4.69 -13.95 5.66
N PRO A 6 -5.50 -15.01 5.87
CA PRO A 6 -4.97 -16.36 6.05
C PRO A 6 -4.40 -16.90 4.74
N ARG A 7 -3.09 -17.24 4.77
CA ARG A 7 -2.42 -18.09 3.77
C ARG A 7 -3.13 -19.44 3.69
N TRP A 8 -3.57 -19.82 2.50
CA TRP A 8 -4.06 -21.16 2.21
C TRP A 8 -2.90 -22.16 2.30
N THR A 9 -2.98 -23.11 3.22
CA THR A 9 -2.10 -24.28 3.26
C THR A 9 -2.67 -25.37 2.37
N ALA A 10 -1.99 -25.69 1.27
CA ALA A 10 -2.16 -26.96 0.58
C ALA A 10 -0.93 -27.83 0.84
N SER A 11 -1.08 -28.77 1.78
CA SER A 11 -0.22 -29.95 1.87
C SER A 11 -0.38 -30.79 0.61
N LEU A 12 0.73 -31.26 0.03
CA LEU A 12 0.80 -32.59 -0.58
C LEU A 12 2.25 -33.10 -0.61
N ALA A 13 2.34 -34.41 -0.45
CA ALA A 13 3.50 -35.16 -0.04
C ALA A 13 4.44 -35.56 -1.20
N THR A 14 5.73 -35.66 -0.83
CA THR A 14 6.71 -36.71 -1.18
C THR A 14 6.80 -37.22 -2.63
N LEU A 15 7.99 -37.06 -3.24
CA LEU A 15 8.66 -38.17 -3.91
C LEU A 15 10.19 -37.99 -3.95
N VAL A 16 10.85 -38.93 -3.28
CA VAL A 16 12.29 -39.23 -3.33
C VAL A 16 12.62 -39.82 -4.69
N PHE A 17 13.70 -39.34 -5.33
CA PHE A 17 14.50 -40.21 -6.20
C PHE A 17 16.00 -39.85 -6.11
N LEU A 18 16.75 -40.82 -5.57
CA LEU A 18 18.21 -40.93 -5.64
C LEU A 18 18.62 -41.29 -7.07
N ALA A 19 19.64 -40.64 -7.63
CA ALA A 19 20.45 -41.21 -8.70
C ALA A 19 21.89 -40.69 -8.60
N GLN A 20 22.81 -41.62 -8.85
CA GLN A 20 24.22 -41.60 -8.47
C GLN A 20 25.11 -40.82 -9.42
N HIS A 21 26.31 -40.51 -8.90
CA HIS A 21 27.48 -40.02 -9.62
C HIS A 21 27.87 -40.86 -10.84
N SER A 22 28.37 -40.18 -11.88
CA SER A 22 29.40 -40.74 -12.77
C SER A 22 30.40 -39.65 -13.14
N SER A 23 31.67 -39.87 -12.80
CA SER A 23 32.82 -39.07 -13.20
C SER A 23 33.40 -39.64 -14.49
N ALA A 24 33.58 -38.79 -15.50
CA ALA A 24 34.48 -39.05 -16.61
C ALA A 24 35.22 -37.74 -16.96
N GLN A 25 36.55 -37.82 -17.00
CA GLN A 25 37.46 -36.72 -17.28
C GLN A 25 37.50 -36.43 -18.78
N GLU A 26 37.62 -35.14 -19.16
CA GLU A 26 38.15 -34.75 -20.45
C GLU A 26 38.98 -33.44 -20.36
N GLU A 27 40.22 -33.56 -20.85
CA GLU A 27 41.12 -32.60 -21.52
C GLU A 27 41.16 -31.10 -21.17
N LYS A 28 42.37 -30.66 -20.77
CA LYS A 28 42.74 -29.26 -20.53
C LYS A 28 42.91 -28.47 -21.84
N THR A 29 42.01 -27.52 -22.06
CA THR A 29 42.15 -26.39 -23.00
C THR A 29 42.57 -25.12 -22.23
N PRO A 30 43.38 -24.19 -22.77
CA PRO A 30 43.76 -22.95 -22.09
C PRO A 30 42.55 -22.06 -21.74
N PRO A 31 42.56 -21.31 -20.62
CA PRO A 31 41.38 -20.62 -20.13
C PRO A 31 40.95 -19.49 -21.07
N ALA A 32 39.76 -19.62 -21.63
CA ALA A 32 39.02 -18.52 -22.23
C ALA A 32 38.58 -17.54 -21.13
N ALA A 33 38.55 -16.24 -21.45
CA ALA A 33 38.04 -15.20 -20.58
C ALA A 33 36.63 -15.56 -20.06
N PRO A 34 36.27 -15.19 -18.81
CA PRO A 34 34.95 -15.47 -18.29
C PRO A 34 33.91 -14.82 -19.23
N PRO A 35 32.90 -15.57 -19.70
CA PRO A 35 31.79 -14.97 -20.40
C PRO A 35 31.11 -13.98 -19.47
N ASP A 36 30.73 -12.81 -20.00
CA ASP A 36 29.87 -11.85 -19.31
C ASP A 36 28.68 -12.61 -18.70
N PRO A 37 28.21 -12.25 -17.49
CA PRO A 37 27.04 -12.88 -16.92
C PRO A 37 25.89 -12.64 -17.89
N VAL A 38 25.50 -13.71 -18.59
CA VAL A 38 24.26 -13.79 -19.33
C VAL A 38 23.19 -13.61 -18.26
N VAL A 39 22.65 -12.38 -18.18
CA VAL A 39 21.46 -12.09 -17.41
C VAL A 39 20.38 -12.94 -18.06
N GLU A 40 20.10 -14.09 -17.45
CA GLU A 40 18.94 -14.90 -17.82
C GLU A 40 17.71 -13.97 -17.75
N PRO A 41 16.86 -13.98 -18.78
CA PRO A 41 15.62 -13.21 -18.73
C PRO A 41 14.87 -13.65 -17.47
N ALA A 42 14.50 -12.67 -16.64
CA ALA A 42 13.76 -12.91 -15.42
C ALA A 42 12.58 -13.86 -15.72
N GLU A 43 12.48 -14.92 -14.93
CA GLU A 43 11.36 -15.87 -14.92
C GLU A 43 10.02 -15.13 -15.07
N PRO A 44 9.04 -15.66 -15.81
CA PRO A 44 7.73 -15.05 -15.92
C PRO A 44 7.13 -14.93 -14.51
N VAL A 45 6.91 -13.69 -14.09
CA VAL A 45 6.30 -13.33 -12.82
C VAL A 45 4.98 -14.10 -12.69
N SER A 46 4.84 -14.89 -11.62
CA SER A 46 3.72 -15.81 -11.42
C SER A 46 2.36 -15.10 -11.50
N GLU A 47 1.35 -15.77 -12.07
CA GLU A 47 -0.01 -15.24 -12.34
C GLU A 47 -0.85 -14.80 -11.12
N GLU A 48 -0.32 -14.79 -9.90
CA GLU A 48 -1.05 -14.38 -8.68
C GLU A 48 -0.27 -13.39 -7.80
N GLU A 49 0.49 -12.47 -8.39
CA GLU A 49 0.85 -11.27 -7.62
C GLU A 49 -0.44 -10.44 -7.36
N ASP A 50 -0.66 -10.07 -6.10
CA ASP A 50 -1.80 -9.25 -5.69
C ASP A 50 -1.84 -7.98 -6.53
N TRP A 51 -2.85 -7.89 -7.41
CA TRP A 51 -3.01 -6.81 -8.39
C TRP A 51 -3.07 -5.44 -7.71
N LEU A 52 -3.66 -5.35 -6.52
CA LEU A 52 -3.78 -4.11 -5.78
C LEU A 52 -2.41 -3.71 -5.23
N GLU A 53 -1.79 -4.58 -4.41
CA GLU A 53 -0.56 -4.24 -3.68
C GLU A 53 0.65 -4.00 -4.61
N ASN A 54 0.67 -4.63 -5.79
CA ASN A 54 1.79 -4.55 -6.74
C ASN A 54 1.49 -3.71 -7.98
N TYR A 55 0.34 -3.01 -8.04
CA TYR A 55 -0.07 -2.25 -9.22
C TYR A 55 1.00 -1.25 -9.70
N TYR A 56 1.68 -0.56 -8.79
CA TYR A 56 2.71 0.42 -9.14
C TYR A 56 3.91 -0.17 -9.90
N LEU A 57 4.14 -1.48 -9.83
CA LEU A 57 5.19 -2.17 -10.59
C LEU A 57 4.76 -2.37 -12.05
N HIS A 58 3.51 -2.81 -12.25
CA HIS A 58 2.95 -3.12 -13.57
C HIS A 58 1.53 -2.55 -13.72
N PRO A 59 1.38 -1.22 -13.88
CA PRO A 59 0.06 -0.60 -14.02
C PRO A 59 -0.73 -1.21 -15.18
N SER A 60 -1.94 -1.67 -14.89
CA SER A 60 -2.81 -2.35 -15.86
C SER A 60 -4.22 -1.76 -15.81
N PRO A 61 -4.41 -0.48 -16.23
CA PRO A 61 -5.68 0.23 -16.12
C PRO A 61 -6.82 -0.44 -16.89
N ASP A 62 -6.52 -1.19 -17.95
CA ASP A 62 -7.54 -1.94 -18.70
C ASP A 62 -8.21 -3.05 -17.88
N GLN A 63 -7.58 -3.49 -16.77
CA GLN A 63 -8.19 -4.44 -15.84
C GLN A 63 -9.11 -3.78 -14.81
N PHE A 64 -9.13 -2.45 -14.71
CA PHE A 64 -9.78 -1.71 -13.62
C PHE A 64 -11.24 -2.14 -13.39
N VAL A 65 -12.08 -2.09 -14.42
CA VAL A 65 -13.50 -2.46 -14.31
C VAL A 65 -13.68 -3.91 -13.89
N LYS A 66 -12.88 -4.82 -14.47
CA LYS A 66 -12.91 -6.24 -14.13
C LYS A 66 -12.58 -6.43 -12.65
N ARG A 67 -11.49 -5.82 -12.18
CA ARG A 67 -11.00 -5.96 -10.80
C ARG A 67 -11.94 -5.36 -9.77
N VAL A 68 -12.53 -4.20 -10.04
CA VAL A 68 -13.53 -3.60 -9.13
C VAL A 68 -14.78 -4.49 -9.02
N ARG A 69 -15.19 -5.15 -10.10
CA ARG A 69 -16.29 -6.13 -10.04
C ARG A 69 -15.90 -7.39 -9.27
N GLU A 70 -14.69 -7.90 -9.46
CA GLU A 70 -14.18 -9.02 -8.66
C GLU A 70 -14.18 -8.67 -7.15
N PHE A 71 -13.75 -7.46 -6.78
CA PHE A 71 -13.81 -6.97 -5.40
C PHE A 71 -15.24 -6.82 -4.85
N SER A 72 -16.23 -6.61 -5.71
CA SER A 72 -17.65 -6.62 -5.34
C SER A 72 -18.11 -8.05 -5.08
N GLU A 73 -17.82 -8.96 -6.02
CA GLU A 73 -18.24 -10.35 -6.00
C GLU A 73 -17.64 -11.15 -4.83
N ASP A 74 -16.38 -10.88 -4.46
CA ASP A 74 -15.70 -11.52 -3.34
C ASP A 74 -15.92 -10.83 -1.98
N GLY A 75 -16.65 -9.70 -1.97
CA GLY A 75 -16.98 -8.93 -0.76
C GLY A 75 -15.88 -7.99 -0.27
N THR A 76 -14.78 -7.82 -0.98
CA THR A 76 -13.70 -6.88 -0.63
C THR A 76 -14.19 -5.43 -0.57
N LEU A 77 -15.06 -4.99 -1.49
CA LEU A 77 -15.70 -3.66 -1.43
C LEU A 77 -16.59 -3.52 -0.19
N ALA A 78 -17.30 -4.57 0.21
CA ALA A 78 -18.16 -4.55 1.38
C ALA A 78 -17.37 -4.55 2.71
N ASN A 79 -16.12 -5.00 2.72
CA ASN A 79 -15.28 -5.11 3.91
C ASN A 79 -14.81 -3.72 4.42
N GLU A 80 -15.35 -3.30 5.57
CA GLU A 80 -15.02 -2.01 6.19
C GLU A 80 -13.52 -1.80 6.46
N GLY A 81 -12.76 -2.86 6.74
CA GLY A 81 -11.32 -2.78 6.95
C GLY A 81 -10.52 -2.58 5.66
N ALA A 82 -11.04 -3.01 4.51
CA ALA A 82 -10.37 -2.86 3.21
C ALA A 82 -10.73 -1.54 2.50
N ARG A 83 -11.92 -0.98 2.78
CA ARG A 83 -12.45 0.23 2.13
C ARG A 83 -11.46 1.40 2.11
N PRO A 84 -10.78 1.78 3.21
CA PRO A 84 -9.81 2.87 3.18
C PRO A 84 -8.69 2.68 2.12
N ALA A 85 -8.05 1.52 2.10
CA ALA A 85 -6.99 1.23 1.14
C ALA A 85 -7.53 1.21 -0.29
N LEU A 86 -8.72 0.64 -0.51
CA LEU A 86 -9.40 0.68 -1.81
C LEU A 86 -9.70 2.10 -2.27
N ILE A 87 -10.22 2.97 -1.40
CA ILE A 87 -10.49 4.39 -1.74
C ILE A 87 -9.20 5.08 -2.16
N GLY A 88 -8.12 4.92 -1.39
CA GLY A 88 -6.81 5.47 -1.70
C GLY A 88 -6.30 4.99 -3.06
N PHE A 89 -6.37 3.69 -3.29
CA PHE A 89 -5.94 3.04 -4.52
C PHE A 89 -6.73 3.50 -5.74
N LEU A 90 -8.06 3.28 -5.71
CA LEU A 90 -8.96 3.61 -6.82
C LEU A 90 -8.87 5.09 -7.17
N SER A 91 -8.74 5.99 -6.18
CA SER A 91 -8.63 7.43 -6.43
C SER A 91 -7.44 7.79 -7.33
N GLN A 92 -6.30 7.11 -7.12
CA GLN A 92 -5.09 7.40 -7.90
C GLN A 92 -5.12 6.71 -9.26
N VAL A 93 -5.67 5.50 -9.35
CA VAL A 93 -5.88 4.86 -10.66
C VAL A 93 -6.82 5.69 -11.53
N ILE A 94 -7.91 6.22 -10.96
CA ILE A 94 -8.82 7.15 -11.64
C ILE A 94 -8.08 8.42 -12.07
N ARG A 95 -7.35 9.06 -11.16
CA ARG A 95 -6.60 10.29 -11.44
C ARG A 95 -5.58 10.12 -12.58
N GLN A 96 -4.90 8.98 -12.64
CA GLN A 96 -3.88 8.68 -13.66
C GLN A 96 -4.48 8.33 -15.02
N ASN A 97 -5.78 8.02 -15.10
CA ASN A 97 -6.47 7.56 -16.31
C ASN A 97 -7.77 8.36 -16.52
N ARG A 98 -7.67 9.69 -16.38
CA ARG A 98 -8.79 10.65 -16.41
C ARG A 98 -9.71 10.48 -17.63
N GLU A 99 -9.16 10.08 -18.77
CA GLU A 99 -9.88 9.88 -20.02
C GLU A 99 -10.81 8.65 -20.01
N LYS A 100 -10.57 7.69 -19.11
CA LYS A 100 -11.35 6.44 -19.02
C LYS A 100 -12.50 6.53 -18.02
N ILE A 101 -12.59 7.58 -17.20
CA ILE A 101 -13.53 7.61 -16.06
C ILE A 101 -14.99 7.53 -16.49
N ALA A 102 -15.39 8.15 -17.60
CA ALA A 102 -16.75 8.09 -18.10
C ALA A 102 -17.13 6.66 -18.53
N GLU A 103 -16.23 5.95 -19.21
CA GLU A 103 -16.40 4.54 -19.60
C GLU A 103 -16.48 3.64 -18.35
N TRP A 104 -15.53 3.79 -17.43
CA TRP A 104 -15.45 2.99 -16.21
C TRP A 104 -16.66 3.21 -15.31
N HIS A 105 -17.08 4.44 -15.08
CA HIS A 105 -18.28 4.75 -14.29
C HIS A 105 -19.51 4.10 -14.90
N GLY A 106 -19.71 4.23 -16.22
CA GLY A 106 -20.80 3.59 -16.95
C GLY A 106 -20.80 2.07 -16.78
N ALA A 107 -19.64 1.44 -16.89
CA ALA A 107 -19.49 -0.01 -16.74
C ALA A 107 -19.70 -0.50 -15.29
N LEU A 108 -19.50 0.36 -14.28
CA LEU A 108 -19.66 0.02 -12.86
C LEU A 108 -21.05 0.33 -12.29
N ARG A 109 -21.99 0.90 -13.07
CA ARG A 109 -23.35 1.23 -12.60
C ARG A 109 -24.18 0.04 -12.07
N GLY A 110 -23.75 -1.19 -12.33
CA GLY A 110 -24.39 -2.41 -11.82
C GLY A 110 -23.98 -2.80 -10.39
N LEU A 111 -23.02 -2.10 -9.78
CA LEU A 111 -22.61 -2.36 -8.39
C LEU A 111 -23.75 -2.04 -7.40
N PRO A 112 -23.80 -2.74 -6.24
CA PRO A 112 -24.65 -2.34 -5.12
C PRO A 112 -24.44 -0.86 -4.75
N PRO A 113 -25.50 -0.13 -4.35
CA PRO A 113 -25.39 1.31 -4.06
C PRO A 113 -24.31 1.67 -3.03
N GLU A 114 -24.17 0.88 -1.96
CA GLU A 114 -23.14 1.09 -0.93
C GLU A 114 -21.71 0.93 -1.46
N GLU A 115 -21.52 0.06 -2.46
CA GLU A 115 -20.22 -0.17 -3.08
C GLU A 115 -19.92 0.88 -4.15
N MET A 116 -20.94 1.34 -4.88
CA MET A 116 -20.81 2.46 -5.80
C MET A 116 -20.41 3.75 -5.06
N GLN A 117 -20.86 3.92 -3.80
CA GLN A 117 -20.43 5.03 -2.95
C GLN A 117 -18.91 5.02 -2.70
N ILE A 118 -18.27 3.86 -2.65
CA ILE A 118 -16.80 3.75 -2.53
C ILE A 118 -16.13 4.30 -3.78
N VAL A 119 -16.65 3.95 -4.97
CA VAL A 119 -16.18 4.48 -6.26
C VAL A 119 -16.36 5.99 -6.33
N HIS A 120 -17.50 6.53 -5.90
CA HIS A 120 -17.75 7.98 -5.85
C HIS A 120 -16.83 8.69 -4.86
N THR A 121 -16.53 8.08 -3.72
CA THR A 121 -15.57 8.63 -2.74
C THR A 121 -14.15 8.64 -3.31
N ALA A 122 -13.75 7.59 -4.03
CA ALA A 122 -12.48 7.54 -4.75
C ALA A 122 -12.41 8.61 -5.85
N MET A 123 -13.50 8.83 -6.59
CA MET A 123 -13.64 9.91 -7.58
C MET A 123 -13.45 11.30 -6.96
N LEU A 124 -14.08 11.57 -5.81
CA LEU A 124 -13.84 12.81 -5.06
C LEU A 124 -12.34 12.96 -4.75
N HIS A 125 -11.71 11.96 -4.15
CA HIS A 125 -10.27 12.00 -3.82
C HIS A 125 -9.34 12.11 -5.05
N ALA A 126 -9.79 11.74 -6.25
CA ALA A 126 -9.00 11.82 -7.47
C ALA A 126 -8.69 13.28 -7.87
N ARG A 127 -9.58 14.22 -7.53
CA ARG A 127 -9.44 15.67 -7.81
C ARG A 127 -9.20 15.97 -9.28
N ILE A 128 -10.09 15.47 -10.14
CA ILE A 128 -10.09 15.69 -11.58
C ILE A 128 -11.47 16.17 -12.03
N SER A 129 -11.49 17.15 -12.93
CA SER A 129 -12.74 17.75 -13.44
C SER A 129 -13.68 16.73 -14.05
N GLU A 130 -13.15 15.71 -14.73
CA GLU A 130 -13.93 14.67 -15.39
C GLU A 130 -14.73 13.82 -14.39
N ALA A 131 -14.18 13.61 -13.19
CA ALA A 131 -14.89 12.92 -12.12
C ALA A 131 -15.91 13.85 -11.45
N ASP A 132 -15.54 15.12 -11.26
CA ASP A 132 -16.41 16.14 -10.68
C ASP A 132 -17.67 16.35 -11.54
N ASP A 133 -17.52 16.42 -12.87
CA ASP A 133 -18.63 16.57 -13.81
C ASP A 133 -19.63 15.40 -13.68
N ILE A 134 -19.14 14.16 -13.63
CA ILE A 134 -19.99 12.97 -13.44
C ILE A 134 -20.72 13.01 -12.09
N LEU A 135 -20.03 13.43 -11.03
CA LEU A 135 -20.65 13.52 -9.70
C LEU A 135 -21.70 14.63 -9.66
N LYS A 136 -21.40 15.81 -10.19
CA LYS A 136 -22.34 16.95 -10.28
C LYS A 136 -23.61 16.60 -11.07
N GLU A 137 -23.47 15.87 -12.17
CA GLU A 137 -24.63 15.37 -12.92
C GLU A 137 -25.50 14.40 -12.09
N GLY A 138 -24.89 13.63 -11.19
CA GLY A 138 -25.57 12.63 -10.36
C GLY A 138 -26.23 13.19 -9.09
N ILE A 139 -25.52 14.05 -8.35
CA ILE A 139 -25.96 14.54 -7.03
C ILE A 139 -26.30 16.04 -6.99
N GLY A 140 -25.96 16.81 -8.03
CA GLY A 140 -26.12 18.26 -8.05
C GLY A 140 -24.88 19.04 -7.59
N GLU A 141 -24.77 20.30 -8.00
CA GLU A 141 -23.62 21.18 -7.71
C GLU A 141 -23.46 21.48 -6.21
N GLU A 142 -24.57 21.69 -5.49
CA GLU A 142 -24.55 22.06 -4.07
C GLU A 142 -24.09 20.88 -3.21
N GLU A 143 -24.65 19.71 -3.43
CA GLU A 143 -24.28 18.46 -2.77
C GLU A 143 -22.85 18.04 -3.12
N PHE A 144 -22.44 18.19 -4.39
CA PHE A 144 -21.05 17.96 -4.79
C PHE A 144 -20.09 18.86 -4.01
N LYS A 145 -20.36 20.16 -3.94
CA LYS A 145 -19.49 21.10 -3.24
C LYS A 145 -19.34 20.75 -1.75
N LYS A 146 -20.45 20.35 -1.11
CA LYS A 146 -20.40 19.88 0.27
C LYS A 146 -19.54 18.62 0.41
N ALA A 147 -19.74 17.64 -0.46
CA ALA A 147 -18.95 16.40 -0.45
C ALA A 147 -17.45 16.66 -0.71
N GLU A 148 -17.14 17.60 -1.61
CA GLU A 148 -15.77 18.01 -1.90
C GLU A 148 -15.11 18.69 -0.70
N GLU A 149 -15.81 19.61 -0.01
CA GLU A 149 -15.33 20.29 1.20
C GLU A 149 -15.07 19.31 2.36
N GLU A 150 -15.92 18.31 2.51
CA GLU A 150 -15.81 17.28 3.56
C GLU A 150 -14.72 16.23 3.25
N THR A 151 -14.38 16.05 1.98
CA THR A 151 -13.34 15.11 1.55
C THR A 151 -12.00 15.83 1.52
N PRO A 152 -10.98 15.50 2.31
CA PRO A 152 -9.66 16.12 2.19
C PRO A 152 -8.85 15.55 1.02
N LYS A 153 -7.83 16.28 0.55
CA LYS A 153 -6.81 15.68 -0.32
C LYS A 153 -6.00 14.65 0.47
N ILE A 154 -5.71 13.50 -0.12
CA ILE A 154 -5.11 12.36 0.60
C ILE A 154 -3.77 12.74 1.28
N LEU A 155 -2.88 13.40 0.55
CA LEU A 155 -1.58 13.79 1.09
C LEU A 155 -1.64 14.98 2.07
N GLU A 156 -2.80 15.61 2.24
CA GLU A 156 -3.01 16.76 3.14
C GLU A 156 -3.96 16.41 4.31
N MET A 157 -4.57 15.21 4.33
CA MET A 157 -5.52 14.83 5.37
C MET A 157 -4.88 14.77 6.76
N LYS A 158 -5.68 14.92 7.81
CA LYS A 158 -5.19 14.75 9.19
C LYS A 158 -4.83 13.29 9.44
N LEU A 159 -3.65 13.02 9.99
CA LEU A 159 -3.18 11.65 10.28
C LEU A 159 -3.89 11.03 11.49
N ALA A 160 -4.36 11.86 12.43
CA ALA A 160 -5.18 11.44 13.57
C ALA A 160 -6.62 11.08 13.17
N GLN A 161 -6.75 10.18 12.20
CA GLN A 161 -8.01 9.58 11.74
C GLN A 161 -7.80 8.07 11.58
N PRO A 162 -8.76 7.21 11.98
CA PRO A 162 -8.62 5.75 11.97
C PRO A 162 -8.15 5.13 10.65
N HIS A 163 -8.55 5.72 9.53
CA HIS A 163 -8.34 5.21 8.18
C HIS A 163 -7.16 5.86 7.43
N ALA A 164 -6.49 6.86 8.02
CA ALA A 164 -5.53 7.68 7.29
C ALA A 164 -4.33 6.87 6.76
N ILE A 165 -3.79 5.95 7.57
CA ILE A 165 -2.67 5.08 7.19
C ILE A 165 -3.06 4.17 6.02
N ASP A 166 -4.24 3.56 6.08
CA ASP A 166 -4.70 2.63 5.04
C ASP A 166 -4.96 3.34 3.71
N ILE A 167 -5.55 4.55 3.72
CA ILE A 167 -5.69 5.36 2.49
C ILE A 167 -4.32 5.69 1.90
N LEU A 168 -3.32 6.02 2.75
CA LEU A 168 -1.95 6.28 2.28
C LEU A 168 -1.30 5.04 1.66
N TRP A 169 -1.58 3.84 2.19
CA TRP A 169 -1.15 2.59 1.55
C TRP A 169 -1.81 2.36 0.21
N GLY A 170 -3.13 2.53 0.11
CA GLY A 170 -3.83 2.50 -1.17
C GLY A 170 -3.23 3.45 -2.19
N TYR A 171 -2.96 4.69 -1.76
CA TYR A 171 -2.27 5.69 -2.58
C TYR A 171 -0.89 5.20 -3.04
N PHE A 172 -0.10 4.63 -2.14
CA PHE A 172 1.21 4.06 -2.48
C PHE A 172 1.07 2.90 -3.46
N TYR A 173 0.17 1.95 -3.24
CA TYR A 173 0.00 0.79 -4.11
C TYR A 173 -0.35 1.17 -5.56
N ALA A 174 -1.13 2.24 -5.75
CA ALA A 174 -1.46 2.75 -7.08
C ALA A 174 -0.32 3.55 -7.76
N THR A 175 0.61 4.14 -7.00
CA THR A 175 1.54 5.17 -7.52
C THR A 175 3.02 4.90 -7.27
N GLY A 176 3.34 4.07 -6.27
CA GLY A 176 4.65 3.90 -5.69
C GLY A 176 5.25 5.19 -5.12
N SER A 177 4.43 6.14 -4.64
CA SER A 177 4.86 7.49 -4.25
C SER A 177 5.60 7.55 -2.91
N GLU A 178 6.80 8.17 -2.92
CA GLU A 178 7.56 8.53 -1.70
C GLU A 178 6.74 9.42 -0.75
N ALA A 179 5.88 10.29 -1.28
CA ALA A 179 5.11 11.22 -0.46
C ALA A 179 4.11 10.49 0.47
N ALA A 180 3.54 9.38 0.03
CA ALA A 180 2.66 8.57 0.87
C ALA A 180 3.42 7.91 2.02
N ILE A 181 4.60 7.35 1.74
CA ILE A 181 5.46 6.74 2.77
C ILE A 181 5.95 7.80 3.75
N ARG A 182 6.39 8.97 3.27
CA ARG A 182 6.80 10.10 4.14
C ARG A 182 5.67 10.52 5.09
N ARG A 183 4.43 10.51 4.61
CA ARG A 183 3.23 10.82 5.41
C ARG A 183 2.96 9.78 6.48
N ILE A 184 3.16 8.49 6.19
CA ILE A 184 3.08 7.41 7.19
C ILE A 184 4.18 7.58 8.25
N VAL A 185 5.43 7.87 7.84
CA VAL A 185 6.54 8.17 8.77
C VAL A 185 6.22 9.39 9.65
N SER A 186 5.42 10.35 9.15
CA SER A 186 5.01 11.52 9.94
C SER A 186 4.12 11.18 11.13
N CYS A 187 3.58 9.95 11.22
CA CYS A 187 2.88 9.50 12.43
C CYS A 187 3.79 9.44 13.66
N PHE A 188 5.10 9.31 13.49
CA PHE A 188 6.07 9.29 14.59
C PHE A 188 6.16 10.61 15.36
N ILE A 189 5.68 11.73 14.80
CA ILE A 189 5.64 13.01 15.53
C ILE A 189 4.71 12.94 16.76
N TYR A 190 3.79 11.97 16.80
CA TYR A 190 2.84 11.81 17.89
C TYR A 190 3.40 11.04 19.10
N GLU A 191 4.61 10.52 19.02
CA GLU A 191 5.29 9.87 20.14
C GLU A 191 5.41 10.79 21.35
N ASP A 192 5.80 12.05 21.09
CA ASP A 192 6.02 13.05 22.12
C ASP A 192 4.75 13.92 22.36
N ALA A 193 3.60 13.53 21.79
CA ALA A 193 2.37 14.31 21.92
C ALA A 193 1.80 14.18 23.35
N PRO A 194 1.35 15.28 23.98
CA PRO A 194 0.81 15.23 25.33
C PRO A 194 -0.47 14.38 25.36
N GLU A 195 -0.61 13.53 26.38
CA GLU A 195 -1.82 12.74 26.60
C GLU A 195 -3.05 13.62 26.88
N ASN A 196 -2.82 14.77 27.52
CA ASN A 196 -3.85 15.76 27.86
C ASN A 196 -3.44 17.15 27.33
N PRO A 197 -3.77 17.51 26.08
CA PRO A 197 -3.45 18.82 25.54
C PRO A 197 -4.23 19.91 26.28
N GLU A 198 -3.56 21.00 26.66
CA GLU A 198 -4.13 22.09 27.47
C GLU A 198 -5.45 22.68 26.92
N PHE A 199 -5.66 22.58 25.60
CA PHE A 199 -6.81 23.14 24.90
C PHE A 199 -8.04 22.21 24.87
N ALA A 200 -7.94 20.99 25.39
CA ALA A 200 -9.06 20.04 25.42
C ALA A 200 -9.18 19.37 26.79
N LYS A 201 -10.39 19.36 27.37
CA LYS A 201 -10.68 18.54 28.54
C LYS A 201 -10.82 17.08 28.10
N VAL A 202 -9.73 16.33 28.20
CA VAL A 202 -9.74 14.89 27.96
C VAL A 202 -10.31 14.18 29.20
N PRO A 203 -11.36 13.35 29.08
CA PRO A 203 -11.86 12.56 30.20
C PRO A 203 -10.76 11.67 30.79
N GLU A 204 -10.79 11.47 32.12
CA GLU A 204 -9.84 10.58 32.80
C GLU A 204 -9.92 9.17 32.20
N GLY A 205 -8.77 8.61 31.80
CA GLY A 205 -8.67 7.30 31.15
C GLY A 205 -8.95 7.28 29.65
N TYR A 206 -9.25 8.42 29.01
CA TYR A 206 -9.36 8.49 27.56
C TYR A 206 -7.98 8.55 26.91
N LYS A 207 -7.66 7.54 26.09
CA LYS A 207 -6.47 7.55 25.24
C LYS A 207 -6.82 8.17 23.88
N PRO A 208 -6.18 9.29 23.49
CA PRO A 208 -6.45 9.87 22.18
C PRO A 208 -5.92 8.95 21.07
N PHE A 209 -6.65 8.89 19.95
CA PHE A 209 -6.30 8.02 18.81
C PHE A 209 -4.87 8.26 18.30
N TYR A 210 -4.38 9.50 18.34
CA TYR A 210 -3.03 9.81 17.89
C TYR A 210 -1.92 9.10 18.69
N ALA A 211 -2.19 8.69 19.93
CA ALA A 211 -1.24 7.97 20.76
C ALA A 211 -1.01 6.51 20.32
N GLU A 212 -1.78 6.01 19.34
CA GLU A 212 -1.57 4.68 18.73
C GLU A 212 -0.87 4.77 17.37
N LEU A 213 -0.78 5.97 16.79
CA LEU A 213 -0.24 6.18 15.46
C LEU A 213 1.25 5.80 15.32
N PRO A 214 2.14 6.10 16.28
CA PRO A 214 3.55 5.70 16.14
C PRO A 214 3.71 4.18 16.01
N GLU A 215 3.01 3.41 16.85
CA GLU A 215 3.10 1.96 16.84
C GLU A 215 2.44 1.37 15.59
N ALA A 216 1.26 1.85 15.21
CA ALA A 216 0.57 1.42 13.99
C ALA A 216 1.41 1.71 12.73
N ALA A 217 2.04 2.88 12.66
CA ALA A 217 2.93 3.26 11.56
C ALA A 217 4.19 2.38 11.52
N ALA A 218 4.82 2.10 12.66
CA ALA A 218 5.99 1.22 12.71
C ALA A 218 5.63 -0.18 12.19
N TRP A 219 4.60 -0.79 12.75
CA TRP A 219 4.17 -2.14 12.38
C TRP A 219 3.87 -2.27 10.88
N THR A 220 3.11 -1.32 10.33
CA THR A 220 2.74 -1.39 8.90
C THR A 220 3.92 -1.08 7.97
N LEU A 221 4.85 -0.21 8.38
CA LEU A 221 6.08 0.05 7.62
C LEU A 221 6.99 -1.17 7.62
N VAL A 222 7.15 -1.89 8.74
CA VAL A 222 7.89 -3.15 8.80
C VAL A 222 7.28 -4.16 7.83
N SER A 223 5.97 -4.44 7.99
CA SER A 223 5.27 -5.43 7.16
C SER A 223 5.33 -5.14 5.66
N ASN A 224 5.32 -3.86 5.26
CA ASN A 224 5.38 -3.48 3.84
C ASN A 224 6.81 -3.33 3.32
N ALA A 225 7.78 -2.93 4.13
CA ALA A 225 9.16 -2.79 3.70
C ALA A 225 9.83 -4.16 3.45
N THR A 226 9.39 -5.22 4.12
CA THR A 226 9.84 -6.60 3.86
C THR A 226 9.24 -7.17 2.58
N ARG A 227 8.02 -6.78 2.21
CA ARG A 227 7.33 -7.23 0.99
C ARG A 227 7.64 -6.39 -0.25
N HIS A 228 7.87 -5.10 -0.09
CA HIS A 228 8.05 -4.16 -1.20
C HIS A 228 9.42 -3.49 -1.15
N PRO A 229 10.37 -3.89 -2.02
CA PRO A 229 11.71 -3.29 -2.07
C PRO A 229 11.70 -1.76 -2.25
N LYS A 230 10.68 -1.22 -2.94
CA LYS A 230 10.53 0.22 -3.13
C LYS A 230 10.25 0.96 -1.81
N VAL A 231 9.45 0.38 -0.90
CA VAL A 231 9.21 0.96 0.43
C VAL A 231 10.51 1.02 1.21
N MET A 232 11.27 -0.07 1.25
CA MET A 232 12.59 -0.10 1.91
C MET A 232 13.53 0.96 1.34
N SER A 233 13.62 1.09 0.01
CA SER A 233 14.44 2.11 -0.65
C SER A 233 14.05 3.53 -0.20
N ILE A 234 12.74 3.83 -0.17
CA ILE A 234 12.25 5.14 0.28
C ILE A 234 12.64 5.40 1.73
N LEU A 235 12.47 4.43 2.63
CA LEU A 235 12.82 4.59 4.04
C LEU A 235 14.32 4.85 4.23
N LEU A 236 15.18 4.13 3.51
CA LEU A 236 16.62 4.35 3.53
C LEU A 236 17.00 5.74 3.03
N ASP A 237 16.34 6.23 1.98
CA ASP A 237 16.59 7.56 1.43
C ASP A 237 16.12 8.67 2.39
N LEU A 238 14.97 8.48 3.04
CA LEU A 238 14.50 9.38 4.09
C LEU A 238 15.47 9.44 5.28
N ASP A 239 16.05 8.31 5.68
CA ASP A 239 17.05 8.30 6.76
C ASP A 239 18.40 8.91 6.36
N LYS A 240 18.78 8.93 5.08
CA LYS A 240 20.05 9.56 4.65
C LYS A 240 19.96 11.08 4.54
N LYS A 241 18.79 11.61 4.15
CA LYS A 241 18.58 13.05 3.94
C LYS A 241 18.45 13.74 5.31
N GLU A 242 19.33 14.70 5.62
CA GLU A 242 19.35 15.38 6.93
C GLU A 242 18.02 16.08 7.25
N ASP A 243 17.47 16.81 6.29
CA ASP A 243 16.26 17.63 6.47
C ASP A 243 14.93 16.89 6.20
N ALA A 244 14.97 15.61 5.84
CA ALA A 244 13.75 14.88 5.47
C ALA A 244 12.89 14.51 6.70
N LEU A 245 13.54 14.30 7.84
CA LEU A 245 12.93 13.77 9.06
C LEU A 245 13.31 14.65 10.27
N SER A 246 12.35 14.90 11.14
CA SER A 246 12.60 15.41 12.48
C SER A 246 13.44 14.43 13.32
N PRO A 247 14.06 14.87 14.42
CA PRO A 247 14.81 13.98 15.31
C PRO A 247 13.98 12.80 15.84
N THR A 248 12.71 13.04 16.21
CA THR A 248 11.80 11.99 16.70
C THR A 248 11.46 10.98 15.61
N GLU A 249 11.10 11.44 14.40
CA GLU A 249 10.82 10.54 13.27
C GLU A 249 12.02 9.67 12.91
N ARG A 250 13.21 10.28 12.86
CA ARG A 250 14.46 9.56 12.57
C ARG A 250 14.78 8.52 13.62
N ARG A 251 14.65 8.87 14.90
CA ARG A 251 14.86 7.95 16.03
C ARG A 251 13.94 6.74 15.91
N LEU A 252 12.63 6.96 15.77
CA LEU A 252 11.65 5.89 15.69
C LEU A 252 11.76 5.05 14.41
N LEU A 253 12.10 5.67 13.27
CA LEU A 253 12.39 4.92 12.05
C LEU A 253 13.53 3.91 12.26
N ARG A 254 14.61 4.31 12.95
CA ARG A 254 15.74 3.42 13.23
C ARG A 254 15.41 2.37 14.30
N GLU A 255 14.81 2.79 15.41
CA GLU A 255 14.58 1.95 16.59
C GLU A 255 13.40 0.98 16.45
N LYS A 256 12.36 1.36 15.71
CA LYS A 256 11.13 0.53 15.57
C LYS A 256 10.98 -0.12 14.21
N VAL A 257 11.53 0.47 13.13
CA VAL A 257 11.35 -0.10 11.78
C VAL A 257 12.60 -0.85 11.34
N PHE A 258 13.75 -0.18 11.25
CA PHE A 258 14.97 -0.84 10.79
C PHE A 258 15.49 -1.92 11.76
N ALA A 259 15.38 -1.68 13.07
CA ALA A 259 15.77 -2.68 14.06
C ALA A 259 14.94 -3.97 13.96
N GLU A 260 13.62 -3.84 13.78
CA GLU A 260 12.71 -4.99 13.66
C GLU A 260 12.99 -5.79 12.38
N ILE A 261 13.11 -5.11 11.23
CA ILE A 261 13.43 -5.77 9.95
C ILE A 261 14.78 -6.50 10.03
N ALA A 262 15.77 -5.92 10.72
CA ALA A 262 17.07 -6.57 10.92
C ALA A 262 16.97 -7.79 11.85
N ALA A 263 16.10 -7.75 12.86
CA ALA A 263 15.83 -8.88 13.75
C ALA A 263 15.18 -10.04 12.99
N GLU A 264 14.11 -9.78 12.23
CA GLU A 264 13.41 -10.78 11.38
C GLU A 264 14.40 -11.47 10.41
N ALA A 265 15.24 -10.69 9.73
CA ALA A 265 16.24 -11.22 8.80
C ALA A 265 17.35 -12.06 9.48
N THR A 266 17.52 -11.95 10.80
CA THR A 266 18.50 -12.74 11.55
C THR A 266 17.90 -14.06 12.02
N GLU A 267 16.61 -14.08 12.39
CA GLU A 267 15.89 -15.29 12.78
C GLU A 267 15.75 -16.28 11.62
N GLU A 268 15.46 -15.80 10.41
CA GLU A 268 15.35 -16.65 9.21
C GLU A 268 16.67 -17.34 8.82
N ARG A 269 17.82 -16.76 9.19
CA ARG A 269 19.15 -17.32 8.91
C ARG A 269 19.63 -18.31 9.98
N GLY A 270 18.96 -18.36 11.13
CA GLY A 270 19.27 -19.28 12.22
C GLY A 270 18.50 -20.61 12.18
N GLN A 271 17.54 -20.73 11.25
CA GLN A 271 16.76 -21.94 10.97
C GLN A 271 17.34 -22.71 9.77
#